data_AF-A0A7Y3LJS2-F1
#
_entry.id   AF-A0A7Y3LJS2-F1
#
_cell.length_a   1.000
_cell.length_b   1.000
_cell.length_c   1.000
_cell.angle_alpha   90.00
_cell.angle_beta   90.00
_cell.angle_gamma   90.00
#
_symmetry.space_group_name_H-M   'P 1'
#
loop_
_entity.id
_entity.type
_entity.pdbx_description
1 polymer ?
#
loop_
_entity_poly.entity_id
_entity_poly.type
_entity_poly.pdbx_seq_one_letter_code
_entity_poly.pdbx_strand_id
1 'polypeptide(L)' 'MALFVHQEARRIGIAGELYKSCASWFVDQGVERVEATALPGDIAMKAFFESYGYKAISLTMGSVQPFSQGAD' A
#
# COMPACT_ATOMS: atom_id res chain seq x y z
N MET A 1 0.79 1.73 -6.46
CA MET A 1 1.65 2.87 -6.04
C MET A 1 2.59 2.42 -4.92
N ALA A 2 3.84 2.88 -4.93
CA ALA A 2 4.80 2.71 -3.83
C ALA A 2 5.10 4.08 -3.21
N LEU A 3 5.04 4.17 -1.88
CA LEU A 3 5.36 5.39 -1.13
C LEU A 3 6.31 5.02 0.00
N PHE A 4 7.50 5.59 0.00
CA PHE A 4 8.56 5.28 0.95
C PHE A 4 8.98 6.52 1.73
N VAL A 5 9.08 6.37 3.05
CA VAL A 5 9.61 7.39 3.96
C VAL A 5 10.60 6.70 4.90
N HIS A 6 11.81 7.25 4.97
CA HIS A 6 12.85 6.82 5.91
C HIS A 6 12.30 6.79 7.34
N GLN A 7 12.71 5.79 8.11
CA GLN A 7 12.17 5.56 9.45
C GLN A 7 12.30 6.79 10.36
N GLU A 8 13.45 7.48 10.30
CA GLU A 8 13.75 8.71 11.04
C GLU A 8 12.81 9.87 10.69
N ALA A 9 12.21 9.84 9.50
CA ALA A 9 11.34 10.87 8.95
C ALA A 9 9.85 10.52 9.05
N ARG A 10 9.49 9.43 9.77
CA ARG A 10 8.09 9.03 9.99
C ARG A 10 7.45 9.86 11.10
N ARG A 11 6.11 9.83 11.16
CA ARG A 11 5.27 10.49 12.18
C ARG A 11 5.34 12.02 12.23
N ILE A 12 6.00 12.65 11.27
CA ILE A 12 6.02 14.11 11.08
C ILE A 12 5.21 14.56 9.86
N GLY A 13 4.41 13.68 9.28
CA GLY A 13 3.46 14.02 8.20
C GLY A 13 4.00 13.94 6.77
N ILE A 14 5.28 13.63 6.55
CA ILE A 14 5.89 13.58 5.20
C ILE A 14 5.12 12.66 4.24
N ALA A 15 4.75 11.46 4.68
CA ALA A 15 3.97 10.54 3.86
C ALA A 15 2.63 11.14 3.40
N GLY A 16 1.99 11.92 4.27
CA GLY A 16 0.72 12.54 3.97
C GLY A 16 0.84 13.67 2.95
N GLU A 17 1.89 14.49 3.03
CA GLU A 17 2.16 15.54 2.04
C GLU A 17 2.53 14.95 0.67
N LEU A 18 3.36 13.91 0.64
CA LEU A 18 3.66 13.18 -0.59
C LEU A 18 2.38 12.61 -1.21
N TYR A 19 1.53 11.97 -0.40
CA TYR A 19 0.26 11.42 -0.88
C TYR A 19 -0.66 12.51 -1.45
N LYS A 20 -0.83 13.64 -0.75
CA LYS A 20 -1.68 14.76 -1.21
C LYS A 20 -1.21 15.29 -2.57
N SER A 21 0.10 15.45 -2.74
CA SER A 21 0.67 15.90 -4.01
C SER A 21 0.38 14.91 -5.15
N CYS A 22 0.55 13.61 -4.90
CA CYS A 22 0.19 12.58 -5.88
C CYS A 22 -1.32 12.55 -6.15
N ALA A 23 -2.15 12.65 -5.12
CA ALA A 23 -3.60 12.65 -5.23
C ALA A 23 -4.12 13.82 -6.08
N SER A 24 -3.58 15.03 -5.88
CA SER A 24 -3.88 16.18 -6.73
C SER A 24 -3.57 15.89 -8.19
N TRP A 25 -2.37 15.36 -8.46
CA TRP A 25 -1.97 15.02 -9.82
C TRP A 25 -2.86 13.93 -10.44
N PHE A 26 -3.27 12.90 -9.69
CA PHE A 26 -4.19 11.87 -10.18
C PHE A 26 -5.52 12.46 -10.64
N VAL A 27 -6.07 13.42 -9.89
CA VAL A 27 -7.29 14.14 -10.27
C VAL A 27 -7.06 14.94 -11.55
N ASP A 28 -5.96 15.68 -11.64
CA ASP A 28 -5.63 16.49 -12.82
C ASP A 28 -5.45 15.64 -14.10
N GLN A 29 -5.01 14.39 -13.94
CA GLN A 29 -4.87 13.44 -15.06
C GLN A 29 -6.13 12.64 -15.37
N GLY A 30 -7.23 12.82 -14.62
CA GLY A 30 -8.44 12.04 -14.80
C GLY A 30 -8.27 10.55 -14.44
N VAL A 31 -7.37 10.23 -13.51
CA VAL A 31 -7.18 8.85 -13.04
C VAL A 31 -8.42 8.39 -12.28
N GLU A 32 -9.06 7.32 -12.77
CA GLU A 32 -10.30 6.79 -12.17
C GLU A 32 -10.06 5.98 -10.89
N ARG A 33 -8.92 5.31 -10.79
CA ARG A 33 -8.60 4.41 -9.68
C ARG A 33 -7.10 4.36 -9.40
N VAL A 34 -6.76 4.35 -8.11
CA VAL A 34 -5.40 4.12 -7.64
C VAL A 34 -5.39 2.89 -6.74
N GLU A 35 -4.45 1.98 -6.99
CA GLU A 35 -4.24 0.79 -6.18
C GLU A 35 -2.89 0.85 -5.48
N ALA A 36 -2.86 0.34 -4.25
CA ALA A 36 -1.66 0.22 -3.44
C ALA A 36 -1.61 -1.18 -2.82
N THR A 37 -0.39 -1.70 -2.66
CA THR A 37 -0.16 -3.00 -2.02
C THR A 37 0.43 -2.73 -0.64
N ALA A 38 -0.24 -3.24 0.39
CA ALA A 38 0.31 -3.31 1.74
C ALA A 38 0.65 -4.77 2.05
N LEU A 39 1.83 -5.02 2.62
CA LEU A 39 2.22 -6.37 3.01
C LEU A 39 1.36 -6.86 4.19
N PRO A 40 1.02 -8.16 4.24
CA PRO A 40 0.39 -8.75 5.43
C PRO A 40 1.22 -8.44 6.68
N GLY A 41 0.54 -7.96 7.73
CA GLY A 41 1.20 -7.59 8.99
C GLY A 41 1.71 -6.14 9.06
N ASP A 42 1.79 -5.40 7.95
CA ASP A 42 2.10 -3.96 7.99
C ASP A 42 0.84 -3.15 8.32
N ILE A 43 0.51 -3.14 9.61
CA ILE A 43 -0.66 -2.43 10.16
C ILE A 43 -0.56 -0.93 9.91
N ALA A 44 0.65 -0.36 9.98
CA ALA A 44 0.86 1.07 9.81
C ALA A 44 0.57 1.52 8.37
N MET A 45 1.07 0.76 7.38
CA MET A 45 0.80 1.03 5.97
C MET A 45 -0.69 0.85 5.63
N LYS A 46 -1.31 -0.21 6.16
CA LYS A 46 -2.76 -0.43 6.01
C LYS A 46 -3.56 0.76 6.56
N ALA A 47 -3.31 1.16 7.81
CA ALA A 47 -4.02 2.26 8.45
C ALA A 47 -3.80 3.60 7.73
N PHE A 48 -2.58 3.84 7.21
CA PHE A 48 -2.27 5.04 6.42
C PHE A 48 -3.15 5.12 5.17
N PHE A 49 -3.23 4.06 4.36
CA PHE A 49 -4.08 4.09 3.16
C PHE A 49 -5.56 4.13 3.49
N GLU A 50 -6.01 3.43 4.54
CA GLU A 50 -7.40 3.50 5.01
C GLU A 50 -7.79 4.91 5.45
N SER A 51 -6.86 5.70 6.00
CA SER A 51 -7.10 7.11 6.34
C SER A 51 -7.38 8.00 5.11
N TYR A 52 -6.98 7.55 3.92
CA TYR A 52 -7.28 8.20 2.63
C TYR A 52 -8.41 7.51 1.86
N GLY A 53 -9.19 6.64 2.51
CA GLY A 53 -10.37 6.01 1.92
C GLY A 53 -10.10 4.75 1.11
N TYR A 54 -8.86 4.24 1.10
CA TYR A 54 -8.57 2.95 0.49
C TYR A 54 -9.28 1.84 1.25
N LYS A 55 -9.67 0.80 0.51
CA LYS A 55 -10.19 -0.45 1.07
C LYS A 55 -9.35 -1.60 0.54
N ALA A 56 -9.11 -2.60 1.37
CA ALA A 56 -8.52 -3.85 0.91
C ALA A 56 -9.49 -4.55 -0.05
N ILE A 57 -9.03 -4.82 -1.28
CA ILE A 57 -9.84 -5.37 -2.38
C ILE A 57 -9.26 -6.68 -2.94
N SER A 58 -8.02 -7.02 -2.56
CA SER A 58 -7.30 -8.20 -3.04
C SER A 58 -6.33 -8.66 -1.95
N LEU A 59 -6.17 -9.97 -1.83
CA LEU A 59 -5.19 -10.63 -0.97
C LEU A 59 -4.39 -11.62 -1.82
N THR A 60 -3.07 -11.49 -1.79
CA THR A 60 -2.17 -12.44 -2.44
C THR A 60 -1.59 -13.39 -1.40
N MET A 61 -1.81 -14.69 -1.60
CA MET A 61 -1.30 -15.77 -0.75
C MET A 61 -0.09 -16.43 -1.41
N GLY A 62 0.98 -16.66 -0.64
CA GLY A 62 2.16 -17.40 -1.08
C GLY A 62 2.51 -18.49 -0.07
N SER A 63 3.08 -19.60 -0.54
CA SER A 63 3.61 -20.62 0.37
C SER A 63 4.96 -20.15 0.94
N VAL A 64 5.16 -20.38 2.24
CA VAL A 64 6.46 -20.12 2.90
C VAL A 64 7.43 -21.29 2.69
N GLN A 65 6.93 -22.40 2.14
CA GLN A 65 7.65 -23.62 1.83
C GLN A 65 7.63 -23.88 0.32
N PRO A 66 8.67 -24.53 -0.25
CA PRO A 66 8.61 -25.05 -1.60
C PRO A 66 7.42 -26.01 -1.73
N PHE A 67 6.69 -25.91 -2.84
CA PHE A 67 5.60 -26.83 -3.14
C PHE A 67 6.20 -28.19 -3.50
N SER A 68 6.59 -29.00 -2.51
CA SER A 68 6.91 -30.41 -2.72
C SER A 68 5.59 -31.15 -2.88
N GLN A 69 5.19 -31.33 -4.14
CA GLN A 69 4.01 -32.07 -4.53
C GLN A 69 4.19 -33.54 -4.10
N GLY A 70 3.52 -33.95 -3.03
CA GLY A 70 3.30 -35.36 -2.74
C GLY A 70 2.24 -35.86 -3.71
N ALA A 71 2.68 -36.58 -4.75
CA ALA A 71 1.80 -37.44 -5.52
C ALA A 71 1.54 -38.69 -4.68
N ASP A 72 0.32 -38.83 -4.17
CA ASP A 72 -0.30 -40.10 -3.80
C ASP A 72 -1.73 -40.11 -4.36
#